data_AF-A0A9C9PJL4-F1
#
_entry.id   AF-A0A9C9PJL4-F1
#
_cell.length_a   1.000
_cell.length_b   1.000
_cell.length_c   1.000
_cell.angle_alpha   90.00
_cell.angle_beta   90.00
_cell.angle_gamma   90.00
#
_symmetry.space_group_name_H-M   'P 1'
#
loop_
_entity.id
_entity.type
_entity.pdbx_description
1 polymer ?
#
loop_
_entity_poly.entity_id
_entity_poly.type
_entity_poly.pdbx_seq_one_letter_code
_entity_poly.pdbx_strand_id
1 'polypeptide(L)'
;MPKKGVSLTPEASQKIKNYLKQNNLSQEEFAEDVLKVSPKTFRNWLSGKHSVDFEALNIIIEKLGIGVNDLLGDVDKYNCTTGVVSTIREIYQNNVAVYVEKSYRKIFDLFRNHITFLKYPKDGYFKTFKHDIQKGQNYYFEFQIKLMEEIEEAKFVVSFTVNNQIRINYGEVRLEHDKVDIIQYFQPPDYSVKRAGKNTIRVATWFDELPHTFVINSQIPFEIEEKGKISEYELNQANDIAVFWKHFFFH
;
A
#
# COMPACT_ATOMS: atom_id res chain seq x y z
N MET A 1 30.50 14.71 12.13
CA MET A 1 29.85 13.84 11.13
C MET A 1 28.58 14.55 10.66
N PRO A 2 28.30 14.64 9.34
CA PRO A 2 27.02 15.19 8.88
C PRO A 2 25.89 14.35 9.49
N LYS A 3 24.88 15.00 10.08
CA LYS A 3 23.70 14.27 10.56
C LYS A 3 23.03 13.60 9.35
N LYS A 4 23.04 12.26 9.31
CA LYS A 4 22.39 11.47 8.26
C LYS A 4 20.89 11.76 8.32
N GLY A 5 20.33 12.40 7.30
CA GLY A 5 18.92 12.77 7.26
C GLY A 5 18.49 13.26 5.89
N VAL A 6 17.20 13.53 5.72
CA VAL A 6 16.57 13.99 4.48
C VAL A 6 16.08 15.42 4.65
N SER A 7 16.41 16.29 3.71
CA SER A 7 15.84 17.64 3.67
C SER A 7 14.45 17.59 3.04
N LEU A 8 13.46 18.15 3.74
CA LEU A 8 12.10 18.24 3.21
C LEU A 8 12.02 19.28 2.10
N THR A 9 11.31 18.94 1.04
CA THR A 9 10.96 19.88 -0.03
C THR A 9 9.84 20.81 0.46
N PRO A 10 9.65 21.99 -0.16
CA PRO A 10 8.51 22.86 0.14
C PRO A 10 7.16 22.12 0.05
N GLU A 11 7.01 21.24 -0.94
CA GLU A 11 5.81 20.42 -1.15
C GLU A 11 5.62 19.41 -0.01
N ALA A 12 6.69 18.73 0.42
CA ALA A 12 6.65 17.81 1.56
C ALA A 12 6.25 18.54 2.84
N SER A 13 6.87 19.69 3.11
CA SER A 13 6.54 20.54 4.26
C SER A 13 5.10 21.01 4.23
N GLN A 14 4.55 21.33 3.05
CA GLN A 14 3.16 21.73 2.90
C GLN A 14 2.20 20.56 3.16
N LYS A 15 2.52 19.34 2.70
CA LYS A 15 1.73 18.13 3.00
C LYS A 15 1.63 17.88 4.50
N ILE A 16 2.74 18.00 5.22
CA ILE A 16 2.77 17.86 6.69
C ILE A 16 1.89 18.93 7.34
N LYS A 17 2.03 20.20 6.96
CA LYS A 17 1.19 21.29 7.50
C LYS A 17 -0.30 21.09 7.23
N ASN A 18 -0.66 20.59 6.05
CA ASN A 18 -2.05 20.30 5.71
C ASN A 18 -2.62 19.18 6.59
N TYR A 19 -1.85 18.11 6.81
CA TYR A 19 -2.23 17.03 7.74
C TYR A 19 -2.48 17.56 9.15
N LEU A 20 -1.58 18.39 9.69
CA LEU A 20 -1.74 18.99 11.02
C LEU A 20 -3.03 19.80 11.11
N LYS A 21 -3.29 20.64 10.10
CA LYS A 21 -4.52 21.43 10.02
C LYS A 21 -5.79 20.56 9.95
N GLN A 22 -5.76 19.50 9.15
CA GLN A 22 -6.91 18.59 8.99
C GLN A 22 -7.23 17.81 10.27
N ASN A 23 -6.22 17.57 11.12
CA ASN A 23 -6.37 16.84 12.38
C ASN A 23 -6.42 17.74 13.62
N ASN A 24 -6.53 19.07 13.44
CA ASN A 24 -6.51 20.07 14.52
C ASN A 24 -5.30 19.94 15.47
N LEU A 25 -4.12 19.61 14.92
CA LEU A 25 -2.86 19.52 15.65
C LEU A 25 -2.01 20.77 15.42
N SER A 26 -1.42 21.33 16.47
CA SER A 26 -0.38 22.35 16.35
C SER A 26 0.97 21.74 15.96
N GLN A 27 1.91 22.58 15.49
CA GLN A 27 3.27 22.12 15.21
C GLN A 27 4.01 21.75 16.50
N GLU A 28 3.72 22.46 17.58
CA GLU A 28 4.27 22.25 18.92
C GLU A 28 3.83 20.89 19.47
N GLU A 29 2.52 20.59 19.50
CA GLU A 29 1.98 19.30 19.94
C GLU A 29 2.54 18.15 19.10
N PHE A 30 2.56 18.29 17.76
CA PHE A 30 3.11 17.25 16.91
C PHE A 30 4.61 17.02 17.13
N ALA A 31 5.38 18.08 17.36
CA ALA A 31 6.81 17.96 17.64
C ALA A 31 7.06 17.23 18.97
N GLU A 32 6.41 17.67 20.04
CA GLU A 32 6.69 17.20 21.41
C GLU A 32 6.01 15.86 21.71
N ASP A 33 4.74 15.70 21.33
CA ASP A 33 3.95 14.54 21.73
C ASP A 33 4.11 13.38 20.75
N VAL A 34 4.27 13.67 19.46
CA VAL A 34 4.36 12.63 18.42
C VAL A 34 5.81 12.33 18.06
N LEU A 35 6.59 13.35 17.72
CA LEU A 35 7.96 13.16 17.23
C LEU A 35 9.01 13.12 18.34
N LYS A 36 8.64 13.48 19.58
CA LYS A 36 9.55 13.58 20.74
C LYS A 36 10.77 14.48 20.47
N VAL A 37 10.56 15.58 19.74
CA VAL A 37 11.58 16.58 19.43
C VAL A 37 11.13 17.99 19.84
N SER A 38 12.08 18.92 19.98
CA SER A 38 11.71 20.31 20.29
C SER A 38 10.92 20.96 19.14
N PRO A 39 9.96 21.86 19.41
CA PRO A 39 9.23 22.61 18.38
C PRO A 39 10.16 23.38 17.43
N LYS A 40 11.30 23.87 17.96
CA LYS A 40 12.35 24.53 17.17
C LYS A 40 12.97 23.58 16.15
N THR A 41 13.25 22.34 16.54
CA THR A 41 13.77 21.30 15.64
C THR A 41 12.79 21.04 14.50
N PHE A 42 11.51 20.82 14.82
CA PHE A 42 10.49 20.55 13.82
C PHE A 42 10.26 21.74 12.87
N ARG A 43 10.24 22.97 13.38
CA ARG A 43 10.16 24.19 12.55
C ARG A 43 11.36 24.33 11.60
N ASN A 44 12.55 23.98 12.07
CA ASN A 44 13.77 23.97 11.27
C ASN A 44 13.74 22.90 10.17
N TRP A 45 13.09 21.77 10.41
CA TRP A 45 12.83 20.76 9.39
C TRP A 45 11.84 21.24 8.33
N LEU A 46 10.70 21.80 8.74
CA LEU A 46 9.67 22.29 7.82
C LEU A 46 10.14 23.46 6.93
N SER A 47 11.15 24.20 7.37
CA SER A 47 11.79 25.27 6.58
C SER A 47 12.94 24.78 5.69
N GLY A 48 13.29 23.48 5.74
CA GLY A 48 14.42 22.91 5.00
C GLY A 48 15.79 23.32 5.54
N LYS A 49 15.86 24.08 6.66
CA LYS A 49 17.11 24.54 7.26
C LYS A 49 17.94 23.39 7.84
N HIS A 50 17.26 22.36 8.34
CA HIS A 50 17.87 21.16 8.87
C HIS A 50 17.21 19.93 8.26
N SER A 51 18.00 18.88 8.05
CA SER A 51 17.49 17.59 7.61
C SER A 51 16.75 16.87 8.75
N VAL A 52 15.67 16.18 8.39
CA VAL A 52 14.90 15.27 9.24
C VAL A 52 15.68 13.96 9.34
N ASP A 53 15.88 13.45 10.54
CA ASP A 53 16.42 12.10 10.70
C ASP A 53 15.40 11.04 10.24
N PHE A 54 15.88 9.83 9.95
CA PHE A 54 15.04 8.80 9.35
C PHE A 54 13.95 8.28 10.30
N GLU A 55 14.21 8.30 11.61
CA GLU A 55 13.23 7.85 12.61
C GLU A 55 12.02 8.79 12.64
N ALA A 56 12.26 10.09 12.76
CA ALA A 56 11.22 11.09 12.70
C ALA A 56 10.51 11.10 11.33
N LEU A 57 11.24 10.91 10.23
CA LEU A 57 10.64 10.83 8.90
C LEU A 57 9.66 9.66 8.79
N ASN A 58 9.99 8.49 9.33
CA ASN A 58 9.10 7.34 9.33
C ASN A 58 7.83 7.61 10.15
N ILE A 59 7.95 8.22 11.34
CA ILE A 59 6.78 8.59 12.15
C ILE A 59 5.89 9.57 11.39
N ILE A 60 6.46 10.57 10.71
CA ILE A 60 5.70 11.52 9.89
C ILE A 60 4.92 10.78 8.81
N ILE A 61 5.58 9.93 8.02
CA ILE A 61 4.97 9.20 6.91
C ILE A 61 3.84 8.28 7.42
N GLU A 62 4.06 7.60 8.55
CA GLU A 62 3.06 6.77 9.22
C GLU A 62 1.82 7.58 9.62
N LYS A 63 2.01 8.73 10.28
CA LYS A 63 0.90 9.59 10.73
C LYS A 63 0.12 10.17 9.58
N LEU A 64 0.81 10.59 8.52
CA LEU A 64 0.17 11.07 7.30
C LEU A 64 -0.54 9.93 6.56
N GLY A 65 -0.14 8.68 6.79
CA GLY A 65 -0.67 7.52 6.09
C GLY A 65 -0.45 7.62 4.59
N ILE A 66 0.75 8.03 4.18
CA ILE A 66 1.17 8.15 2.78
C ILE A 66 2.45 7.35 2.54
N GLY A 67 2.86 7.18 1.30
CA GLY A 67 4.15 6.58 0.97
C GLY A 67 5.31 7.58 1.05
N VAL A 68 6.54 7.07 1.06
CA VAL A 68 7.76 7.90 1.06
C VAL A 68 7.80 8.82 -0.15
N ASN A 69 7.49 8.29 -1.34
CA ASN A 69 7.48 9.06 -2.59
C ASN A 69 6.29 10.02 -2.63
N ASP A 70 5.20 9.72 -1.93
CA ASP A 70 4.08 10.65 -1.78
C ASP A 70 4.47 11.85 -0.92
N LEU A 71 5.36 11.68 0.07
CA LEU A 71 5.86 12.81 0.86
C LEU A 71 6.94 13.59 0.10
N LEU A 72 7.97 12.89 -0.39
CA LEU A 72 9.21 13.48 -0.89
C LEU A 72 9.23 13.75 -2.41
N GLY A 73 8.27 13.22 -3.18
CA GLY A 73 8.29 13.23 -4.64
C GLY A 73 9.06 12.05 -5.23
N ASP A 74 9.32 12.07 -6.55
CA ASP A 74 10.17 11.05 -7.18
C ASP A 74 11.59 11.14 -6.65
N VAL A 75 11.91 10.26 -5.70
CA VAL A 75 13.22 10.16 -5.07
C VAL A 75 14.32 9.86 -6.10
N ASP A 76 13.95 9.37 -7.29
CA ASP A 76 14.83 9.17 -8.45
C ASP A 76 15.34 10.48 -9.09
N LYS A 77 14.66 11.62 -8.87
CA LYS A 77 15.08 12.94 -9.41
C LYS A 77 15.98 13.73 -8.47
N TYR A 78 16.04 13.35 -7.19
CA TYR A 78 16.98 13.95 -6.28
C TYR A 78 18.31 13.24 -6.48
N ASN A 79 19.39 14.00 -6.66
CA ASN A 79 20.78 13.54 -6.53
C ASN A 79 21.09 13.13 -5.06
N CYS A 80 20.15 12.41 -4.43
CA CYS A 80 20.39 11.57 -3.29
C CYS A 80 21.34 10.50 -3.81
N THR A 81 22.63 10.71 -3.57
CA THR A 81 23.69 9.71 -3.74
C THR A 81 23.11 8.33 -3.49
N THR A 82 23.44 7.36 -4.36
CA THR A 82 23.06 5.95 -4.26
C THR A 82 23.08 5.39 -2.83
N GLY A 83 23.91 5.97 -1.95
CA GLY A 83 23.92 5.77 -0.50
C GLY A 83 22.66 6.15 0.30
N VAL A 84 21.91 7.21 -0.01
CA VAL A 84 20.70 7.61 0.76
C VAL A 84 19.50 6.75 0.39
N VAL A 85 19.31 6.41 -0.88
CA VAL A 85 18.29 5.43 -1.30
C VAL A 85 18.66 4.03 -0.81
N SER A 86 19.95 3.65 -0.86
CA SER A 86 20.39 2.39 -0.24
C SER A 86 20.26 2.41 1.27
N THR A 87 20.44 3.55 1.94
CA THR A 87 20.28 3.70 3.39
C THR A 87 18.80 3.74 3.79
N ILE A 88 17.91 4.38 3.03
CA ILE A 88 16.46 4.29 3.25
C ILE A 88 16.01 2.86 2.99
N ARG A 89 16.51 2.21 1.93
CA ARG A 89 16.26 0.79 1.66
C ARG A 89 16.83 -0.13 2.75
N GLU A 90 18.04 0.11 3.25
CA GLU A 90 18.70 -0.64 4.33
C GLU A 90 18.00 -0.38 5.67
N ILE A 91 17.65 0.86 6.01
CA ILE A 91 16.91 1.20 7.22
C ILE A 91 15.50 0.66 7.15
N TYR A 92 14.84 0.64 5.98
CA TYR A 92 13.58 -0.09 5.84
C TYR A 92 13.83 -1.61 5.97
N GLN A 93 14.85 -2.17 5.33
CA GLN A 93 15.26 -3.57 5.49
C GLN A 93 15.67 -3.92 6.93
N ASN A 94 16.10 -2.95 7.76
CA ASN A 94 16.65 -3.15 9.11
C ASN A 94 15.70 -2.71 10.25
N ASN A 95 14.82 -1.72 10.04
CA ASN A 95 13.84 -1.23 11.04
C ASN A 95 12.41 -1.71 10.77
N VAL A 96 12.03 -1.98 9.52
CA VAL A 96 10.84 -2.81 9.28
C VAL A 96 11.17 -4.24 9.71
N ALA A 97 12.43 -4.69 9.57
CA ALA A 97 12.94 -5.99 10.03
C ALA A 97 12.68 -6.34 11.50
N VAL A 98 12.58 -5.42 12.46
CA VAL A 98 12.32 -5.91 13.83
C VAL A 98 10.92 -6.57 13.93
N TYR A 99 9.95 -6.14 13.10
CA TYR A 99 8.63 -6.76 12.96
C TYR A 99 8.49 -7.68 11.73
N VAL A 100 9.28 -7.43 10.67
CA VAL A 100 9.25 -8.10 9.35
C VAL A 100 10.39 -9.12 9.19
N GLU A 101 11.44 -9.13 9.99
CA GLU A 101 12.56 -10.08 9.81
C GLU A 101 12.22 -11.49 10.28
N LYS A 102 11.31 -11.64 11.27
CA LYS A 102 10.82 -12.98 11.63
C LYS A 102 9.76 -13.50 10.66
N SER A 103 8.74 -12.70 10.33
CA SER A 103 7.60 -13.16 9.51
C SER A 103 7.75 -12.90 8.01
N TYR A 104 8.58 -11.94 7.61
CA TYR A 104 8.64 -11.38 6.25
C TYR A 104 10.03 -11.38 5.60
N ARG A 105 11.10 -11.91 6.22
CA ARG A 105 12.41 -12.05 5.53
C ARG A 105 12.30 -12.93 4.27
N LYS A 106 11.46 -13.98 4.34
CA LYS A 106 11.08 -14.81 3.17
C LYS A 106 10.22 -14.03 2.15
N ILE A 107 9.44 -13.05 2.61
CA ILE A 107 8.55 -12.20 1.80
C ILE A 107 9.38 -11.10 1.12
N PHE A 108 10.39 -10.53 1.75
CA PHE A 108 11.19 -9.47 1.13
C PHE A 108 11.85 -9.91 -0.19
N ASP A 109 12.41 -11.12 -0.23
CA ASP A 109 13.05 -11.67 -1.43
C ASP A 109 12.06 -11.94 -2.57
N LEU A 110 10.83 -12.33 -2.23
CA LEU A 110 9.75 -12.62 -3.19
C LEU A 110 9.13 -11.35 -3.77
N PHE A 111 8.97 -10.30 -2.96
CA PHE A 111 8.17 -9.13 -3.32
C PHE A 111 9.01 -7.95 -3.86
N ARG A 112 10.34 -8.03 -3.83
CA ARG A 112 11.25 -6.91 -4.15
C ARG A 112 10.97 -6.20 -5.48
N ASN A 113 10.48 -6.91 -6.49
CA ASN A 113 10.20 -6.36 -7.83
C ASN A 113 8.79 -5.75 -7.95
N HIS A 114 7.94 -5.92 -6.93
CA HIS A 114 6.54 -5.50 -6.89
C HIS A 114 6.25 -4.52 -5.74
N ILE A 115 7.31 -4.08 -5.04
CA ILE A 115 7.25 -3.07 -4.00
C ILE A 115 7.27 -1.68 -4.65
N THR A 116 6.36 -0.82 -4.19
CA THR A 116 6.42 0.61 -4.46
C THR A 116 6.28 1.41 -3.18
N PHE A 117 7.05 2.50 -3.10
CA PHE A 117 7.02 3.46 -1.99
C PHE A 117 5.98 4.56 -2.20
N LEU A 118 5.12 4.40 -3.19
CA LEU A 118 3.89 5.16 -3.39
C LEU A 118 2.75 4.38 -2.77
N LYS A 119 2.04 4.98 -1.81
CA LYS A 119 0.87 4.33 -1.23
C LYS A 119 -0.24 4.20 -2.27
N TYR A 120 -0.45 5.23 -3.09
CA TYR A 120 -1.47 5.25 -4.12
C TYR A 120 -0.86 5.35 -5.53
N PRO A 121 -1.52 4.83 -6.57
CA PRO A 121 -1.07 5.00 -7.95
C PRO A 121 -1.07 6.49 -8.34
N LYS A 122 -0.09 6.92 -9.16
CA LYS A 122 -0.05 8.28 -9.71
C LYS A 122 -0.97 8.45 -10.91
N ASP A 123 -1.14 7.38 -11.68
CA ASP A 123 -1.88 7.36 -12.94
C ASP A 123 -3.00 6.32 -12.91
N GLY A 124 -4.02 6.56 -13.73
CA GLY A 124 -5.21 5.72 -13.84
C GLY A 124 -6.22 5.93 -12.71
N TYR A 125 -7.21 5.05 -12.67
CA TYR A 125 -8.25 5.03 -11.65
C TYR A 125 -7.87 4.03 -10.56
N PHE A 126 -8.16 4.37 -9.31
CA PHE A 126 -7.97 3.45 -8.20
C PHE A 126 -9.07 3.57 -7.17
N LYS A 127 -9.30 2.47 -6.46
CA LYS A 127 -10.20 2.38 -5.32
C LYS A 127 -9.50 1.68 -4.19
N THR A 128 -9.85 2.06 -2.96
CA THR A 128 -9.25 1.49 -1.76
C THR A 128 -10.31 1.12 -0.75
N PHE A 129 -10.09 0.03 -0.05
CA PHE A 129 -10.89 -0.35 1.11
C PHE A 129 -9.96 -0.83 2.22
N LYS A 130 -10.31 -0.49 3.46
CA LYS A 130 -9.49 -0.81 4.62
C LYS A 130 -9.77 -2.23 5.08
N HIS A 131 -8.69 -2.97 5.28
CA HIS A 131 -8.72 -4.17 6.08
C HIS A 131 -8.67 -3.76 7.56
N ASP A 132 -9.79 -3.98 8.26
CA ASP A 132 -9.93 -3.75 9.69
C ASP A 132 -10.08 -5.09 10.38
N ILE A 133 -9.11 -5.43 11.25
CA ILE A 133 -9.10 -6.68 12.02
C ILE A 133 -10.34 -6.83 12.92
N GLN A 134 -11.05 -5.74 13.22
CA GLN A 134 -12.34 -5.78 13.93
C GLN A 134 -13.46 -6.39 13.08
N LYS A 135 -13.36 -6.32 11.74
CA LYS A 135 -14.29 -7.00 10.82
C LYS A 135 -14.10 -8.53 10.85
N GLY A 136 -12.95 -9.02 11.30
CA GLY A 136 -12.64 -10.43 11.49
C GLY A 136 -11.17 -10.72 11.28
N GLN A 137 -10.76 -11.95 11.59
CA GLN A 137 -9.43 -12.46 11.32
C GLN A 137 -9.53 -13.79 10.57
N ASN A 138 -8.51 -14.10 9.78
CA ASN A 138 -8.36 -15.39 9.13
C ASN A 138 -9.57 -15.81 8.28
N TYR A 139 -9.99 -14.97 7.34
CA TYR A 139 -11.13 -15.25 6.46
C TYR A 139 -10.91 -14.73 5.04
N TYR A 140 -11.72 -15.20 4.07
CA TYR A 140 -11.74 -14.61 2.73
C TYR A 140 -12.79 -13.52 2.64
N PHE A 141 -12.43 -12.40 2.03
CA PHE A 141 -13.32 -11.28 1.82
C PHE A 141 -13.63 -11.13 0.33
N GLU A 142 -14.93 -11.17 0.00
CA GLU A 142 -15.40 -10.90 -1.35
C GLU A 142 -15.65 -9.40 -1.54
N PHE A 143 -15.21 -8.91 -2.69
CA PHE A 143 -15.62 -7.63 -3.25
C PHE A 143 -15.88 -7.76 -4.76
N GLN A 144 -16.65 -6.83 -5.31
CA GLN A 144 -16.96 -6.79 -6.73
C GLN A 144 -16.35 -5.55 -7.37
N ILE A 145 -15.67 -5.75 -8.50
CA ILE A 145 -15.26 -4.67 -9.39
C ILE A 145 -16.43 -4.42 -10.35
N LYS A 146 -17.03 -3.24 -10.26
CA LYS A 146 -18.14 -2.80 -11.11
C LYS A 146 -17.61 -1.91 -12.20
N LEU A 147 -17.70 -2.37 -13.45
CA LEU A 147 -17.33 -1.58 -14.62
C LEU A 147 -18.41 -0.53 -14.87
N MET A 148 -18.00 0.68 -15.21
CA MET A 148 -18.93 1.79 -15.52
C MET A 148 -19.66 1.58 -16.85
N GLU A 149 -19.06 0.81 -17.75
CA GLU A 149 -19.59 0.45 -19.06
C GLU A 149 -19.20 -1.00 -19.41
N GLU A 150 -19.77 -1.53 -20.48
CA GLU A 150 -19.42 -2.87 -20.96
C GLU A 150 -18.05 -2.83 -21.64
N ILE A 151 -17.07 -3.49 -21.02
CA ILE A 151 -15.68 -3.52 -21.45
C ILE A 151 -15.30 -4.98 -21.72
N GLU A 152 -14.69 -5.24 -22.88
CA GLU A 152 -14.29 -6.58 -23.29
C GLU A 152 -12.99 -7.01 -22.62
N GLU A 153 -12.03 -6.10 -22.55
CA GLU A 153 -10.69 -6.36 -21.99
C GLU A 153 -10.29 -5.26 -21.01
N ALA A 154 -9.84 -5.67 -19.82
CA ALA A 154 -9.34 -4.73 -18.82
C ALA A 154 -8.36 -5.39 -17.86
N LYS A 155 -7.44 -4.60 -17.31
CA LYS A 155 -6.49 -5.06 -16.31
C LYS A 155 -6.70 -4.31 -15.01
N PHE A 156 -6.77 -5.06 -13.91
CA PHE A 156 -6.80 -4.55 -12.55
C PHE A 156 -5.62 -5.11 -11.80
N VAL A 157 -4.80 -4.24 -11.23
CA VAL A 157 -3.73 -4.66 -10.33
C VAL A 157 -4.28 -4.61 -8.92
N VAL A 158 -4.15 -5.73 -8.21
CA VAL A 158 -4.57 -5.88 -6.81
C VAL A 158 -3.34 -5.71 -5.95
N SER A 159 -3.38 -4.75 -5.03
CA SER A 159 -2.26 -4.43 -4.14
C SER A 159 -2.74 -4.28 -2.70
N PHE A 160 -1.83 -4.38 -1.75
CA PHE A 160 -2.09 -4.07 -0.35
C PHE A 160 -0.98 -3.19 0.23
N THR A 161 -1.29 -2.47 1.31
CA THR A 161 -0.30 -1.65 2.02
C THR A 161 0.27 -2.37 3.23
N VAL A 162 1.58 -2.33 3.40
CA VAL A 162 2.24 -2.75 4.65
C VAL A 162 2.50 -1.52 5.51
N ASN A 163 2.03 -1.57 6.76
CA ASN A 163 2.07 -0.46 7.73
C ASN A 163 1.53 0.86 7.15
N ASN A 164 0.62 0.78 6.18
CA ASN A 164 0.05 1.93 5.49
C ASN A 164 1.07 2.82 4.72
N GLN A 165 2.29 2.32 4.48
CA GLN A 165 3.42 3.09 3.92
C GLN A 165 3.89 2.55 2.57
N ILE A 166 4.02 1.22 2.47
CA ILE A 166 4.54 0.55 1.27
C ILE A 166 3.36 -0.12 0.59
N ARG A 167 3.18 0.11 -0.70
CA ARG A 167 2.23 -0.68 -1.50
C ARG A 167 2.97 -1.85 -2.14
N ILE A 168 2.40 -3.02 -2.01
CA ILE A 168 2.88 -4.26 -2.58
C ILE A 168 1.83 -4.74 -3.57
N ASN A 169 2.21 -4.86 -4.85
CA ASN A 169 1.30 -5.44 -5.83
C ASN A 169 1.24 -6.95 -5.60
N TYR A 170 0.05 -7.49 -5.36
CA TYR A 170 -0.20 -8.89 -5.05
C TYR A 170 -0.39 -9.74 -6.33
N GLY A 171 -1.04 -9.17 -7.33
CA GLY A 171 -1.29 -9.82 -8.61
C GLY A 171 -2.20 -8.99 -9.50
N GLU A 172 -2.73 -9.63 -10.54
CA GLU A 172 -3.58 -9.02 -11.55
C GLU A 172 -4.86 -9.81 -11.73
N VAL A 173 -5.95 -9.09 -11.96
CA VAL A 173 -7.19 -9.61 -12.51
C VAL A 173 -7.30 -9.05 -13.92
N ARG A 174 -7.25 -9.92 -14.92
CA ARG A 174 -7.40 -9.55 -16.33
C ARG A 174 -8.76 -10.03 -16.81
N LEU A 175 -9.60 -9.07 -17.12
CA LEU A 175 -10.85 -9.30 -17.81
C LEU A 175 -10.55 -9.57 -19.28
N GLU A 176 -11.07 -10.67 -19.78
CA GLU A 176 -11.09 -11.04 -21.19
C GLU A 176 -12.56 -11.21 -21.62
N HIS A 177 -12.81 -11.38 -22.93
CA HIS A 177 -14.17 -11.38 -23.49
C HIS A 177 -15.17 -12.26 -22.71
N ASP A 178 -14.82 -13.52 -22.44
CA ASP A 178 -15.68 -14.53 -21.80
C ASP A 178 -15.19 -15.02 -20.43
N LYS A 179 -14.00 -14.60 -20.00
CA LYS A 179 -13.32 -15.11 -18.80
C LYS A 179 -12.60 -14.01 -18.04
N VAL A 180 -12.14 -14.37 -16.85
CA VAL A 180 -11.28 -13.55 -16.01
C VAL A 180 -10.05 -14.37 -15.70
N ASP A 181 -8.89 -13.89 -16.13
CA ASP A 181 -7.59 -14.49 -15.82
C ASP A 181 -7.03 -13.87 -14.53
N ILE A 182 -6.58 -14.73 -13.62
CA ILE A 182 -5.94 -14.35 -12.37
C ILE A 182 -4.45 -14.64 -12.52
N ILE A 183 -3.63 -13.61 -12.35
CA ILE A 183 -2.18 -13.74 -12.30
C ILE A 183 -1.71 -13.42 -10.88
N GLN A 184 -1.08 -14.40 -10.24
CA GLN A 184 -0.55 -14.24 -8.90
C GLN A 184 0.97 -14.15 -8.99
N TYR A 185 1.54 -13.01 -8.63
CA TYR A 185 2.99 -12.80 -8.81
C TYR A 185 3.87 -13.69 -7.93
N PHE A 186 3.29 -14.27 -6.86
CA PHE A 186 4.07 -14.97 -5.82
C PHE A 186 3.77 -16.46 -5.71
N GLN A 187 2.71 -16.96 -6.35
CA GLN A 187 2.39 -18.39 -6.38
C GLN A 187 1.69 -18.81 -7.67
N PRO A 188 2.14 -19.91 -8.31
CA PRO A 188 1.40 -20.55 -9.37
C PRO A 188 0.23 -21.40 -8.83
N PRO A 189 -0.74 -21.76 -9.67
CA PRO A 189 -0.83 -21.37 -11.07
C PRO A 189 -1.67 -20.10 -11.27
N ASP A 190 -1.32 -19.35 -12.31
CA ASP A 190 -2.28 -18.47 -12.96
C ASP A 190 -3.43 -19.32 -13.50
N TYR A 191 -4.65 -18.85 -13.33
CA TYR A 191 -5.83 -19.62 -13.72
C TYR A 191 -6.95 -18.69 -14.17
N SER A 192 -7.99 -19.28 -14.77
CA SER A 192 -9.12 -18.53 -15.31
C SER A 192 -10.42 -18.95 -14.62
N VAL A 193 -11.30 -17.98 -14.43
CA VAL A 193 -12.68 -18.19 -13.99
C VAL A 193 -13.63 -17.59 -15.02
N LYS A 194 -14.91 -18.00 -14.98
CA LYS A 194 -15.95 -17.41 -15.82
C LYS A 194 -16.21 -15.97 -15.40
N ARG A 195 -16.66 -15.12 -16.34
CA ARG A 195 -17.24 -13.83 -15.95
C ARG A 195 -18.51 -14.04 -15.14
N ALA A 196 -18.58 -13.39 -13.97
CA ALA A 196 -19.80 -13.32 -13.18
C ALA A 196 -20.91 -12.51 -13.88
N GLY A 197 -20.54 -11.57 -14.75
CA GLY A 197 -21.45 -10.82 -15.59
C GLY A 197 -20.73 -9.86 -16.55
N LYS A 198 -21.49 -9.17 -17.40
CA LYS A 198 -20.95 -8.21 -18.38
C LYS A 198 -20.13 -7.10 -17.72
N ASN A 199 -20.64 -6.51 -16.64
CA ASN A 199 -20.00 -5.34 -15.99
C ASN A 199 -19.54 -5.64 -14.57
N THR A 200 -19.34 -6.91 -14.23
CA THR A 200 -19.00 -7.31 -12.86
C THR A 200 -17.96 -8.40 -12.86
N ILE A 201 -16.90 -8.17 -12.08
CA ILE A 201 -15.89 -9.16 -11.75
C ILE A 201 -15.96 -9.39 -10.24
N ARG A 202 -16.12 -10.63 -9.82
CA ARG A 202 -16.11 -11.01 -8.41
C ARG A 202 -14.68 -11.40 -8.03
N VAL A 203 -14.19 -10.85 -6.94
CA VAL A 203 -12.82 -11.09 -6.46
C VAL A 203 -12.90 -11.43 -4.98
N ALA A 204 -12.14 -12.43 -4.56
CA ALA A 204 -11.97 -12.74 -3.15
C ALA A 204 -10.48 -12.71 -2.80
N THR A 205 -10.12 -12.00 -1.73
CA THR A 205 -8.75 -11.99 -1.20
C THR A 205 -8.74 -12.52 0.22
N TRP A 206 -7.65 -13.18 0.60
CA TRP A 206 -7.44 -13.58 1.98
C TRP A 206 -7.18 -12.36 2.87
N PHE A 207 -7.86 -12.31 4.02
CA PHE A 207 -7.66 -11.33 5.08
C PHE A 207 -6.84 -11.96 6.21
N ASP A 208 -5.61 -11.48 6.39
CA ASP A 208 -4.67 -11.94 7.42
C ASP A 208 -4.91 -11.27 8.79
N GLU A 209 -3.94 -11.30 9.70
CA GLU A 209 -4.06 -10.70 11.04
C GLU A 209 -3.54 -9.26 11.10
N LEU A 210 -3.12 -8.68 9.96
CA LEU A 210 -2.43 -7.39 9.95
C LEU A 210 -3.29 -6.30 9.30
N PRO A 211 -3.44 -5.14 9.97
CA PRO A 211 -4.12 -4.00 9.36
C PRO A 211 -3.42 -3.55 8.08
N HIS A 212 -4.17 -3.51 6.98
CA HIS A 212 -3.67 -3.03 5.69
C HIS A 212 -4.77 -2.33 4.90
N THR A 213 -4.42 -1.67 3.81
CA THR A 213 -5.37 -1.10 2.86
C THR A 213 -5.20 -1.80 1.54
N PHE A 214 -6.27 -2.40 1.02
CA PHE A 214 -6.27 -2.87 -0.36
C PHE A 214 -6.36 -1.68 -1.31
N VAL A 215 -5.60 -1.76 -2.39
CA VAL A 215 -5.58 -0.77 -3.46
C VAL A 215 -5.77 -1.54 -4.77
N ILE A 216 -6.90 -1.28 -5.42
CA ILE A 216 -7.20 -1.80 -6.77
C ILE A 216 -6.95 -0.67 -7.74
N ASN A 217 -6.23 -0.92 -8.83
CA ASN A 217 -5.94 0.10 -9.83
C ASN A 217 -6.09 -0.40 -11.26
N SER A 218 -6.59 0.47 -12.15
CA SER A 218 -6.83 0.18 -13.56
C SER A 218 -6.69 1.44 -14.42
N GLN A 219 -6.57 1.26 -15.74
CA GLN A 219 -6.60 2.35 -16.72
C GLN A 219 -8.02 2.84 -17.02
N ILE A 220 -9.02 2.03 -16.71
CA ILE A 220 -10.44 2.33 -16.94
C ILE A 220 -11.14 2.70 -15.61
N PRO A 221 -12.24 3.46 -15.65
CA PRO A 221 -13.01 3.79 -14.46
C PRO A 221 -13.83 2.59 -13.96
N PHE A 222 -13.92 2.45 -12.64
CA PHE A 222 -14.65 1.37 -11.97
C PHE A 222 -15.07 1.77 -10.55
N GLU A 223 -16.02 1.03 -9.97
CA GLU A 223 -16.34 1.05 -8.53
C GLU A 223 -15.95 -0.27 -7.86
N ILE A 224 -15.80 -0.21 -6.54
CA ILE A 224 -15.68 -1.38 -5.68
C ILE A 224 -16.93 -1.48 -4.80
N GLU A 225 -17.53 -2.66 -4.79
CA GLU A 225 -18.61 -3.02 -3.88
C GLU A 225 -18.14 -4.10 -2.90
N GLU A 226 -17.99 -3.76 -1.62
CA GLU A 226 -17.65 -4.70 -0.55
C GLU A 226 -18.83 -5.66 -0.29
N LYS A 227 -18.62 -6.98 -0.39
CA LYS A 227 -19.66 -7.99 -0.10
C LYS A 227 -19.53 -8.60 1.28
N GLY A 228 -18.31 -8.66 1.82
CA GLY A 228 -18.05 -9.16 3.17
C GLY A 228 -17.35 -10.50 3.17
N LYS A 229 -17.54 -11.26 4.25
CA LYS A 229 -16.91 -12.57 4.42
C LYS A 229 -17.52 -13.60 3.47
N ILE A 230 -16.66 -14.47 2.94
CA ILE A 230 -17.06 -15.66 2.19
C ILE A 230 -16.27 -16.87 2.72
N SER A 231 -16.91 -18.03 2.82
CA SER A 231 -16.24 -19.23 3.31
C SER A 231 -15.38 -19.89 2.23
N GLU A 232 -14.35 -20.62 2.64
CA GLU A 232 -13.51 -21.38 1.71
C GLU A 232 -14.30 -22.46 0.96
N TYR A 233 -15.33 -23.04 1.60
CA TYR A 233 -16.25 -23.97 0.96
C TYR A 233 -17.02 -23.32 -0.20
N GLU A 234 -17.55 -22.11 0.00
CA GLU A 234 -18.24 -21.36 -1.07
C GLU A 234 -17.29 -20.98 -2.20
N LEU A 235 -16.06 -20.58 -1.88
CA LEU A 235 -15.04 -20.27 -2.89
C LEU A 235 -14.68 -21.47 -3.74
N ASN A 236 -14.54 -22.65 -3.14
CA ASN A 236 -14.23 -23.89 -3.86
C ASN A 236 -15.35 -24.36 -4.79
N GLN A 237 -16.58 -23.88 -4.58
CA GLN A 237 -17.74 -24.17 -5.45
C GLN A 237 -17.96 -23.12 -6.53
N ALA A 238 -17.44 -21.91 -6.32
CA ALA A 238 -17.57 -20.82 -7.26
C ALA A 238 -16.62 -21.00 -8.44
N ASN A 239 -17.14 -20.82 -9.66
CA ASN A 239 -16.34 -20.82 -10.89
C ASN A 239 -16.28 -19.44 -11.56
N ASP A 240 -16.78 -18.40 -10.88
CA ASP A 240 -16.92 -17.02 -11.35
C ASP A 240 -16.27 -15.99 -10.40
N ILE A 241 -15.57 -16.47 -9.37
CA ILE A 241 -14.85 -15.63 -8.40
C ILE A 241 -13.35 -15.78 -8.62
N ALA A 242 -12.68 -14.67 -8.93
CA ALA A 242 -11.23 -14.59 -8.97
C ALA A 242 -10.66 -14.60 -7.54
N VAL A 243 -10.14 -15.75 -7.10
CA VAL A 243 -9.62 -15.93 -5.74
C VAL A 243 -8.11 -15.73 -5.69
N PHE A 244 -7.72 -14.80 -4.84
CA PHE A 244 -6.36 -14.58 -4.37
C PHE A 244 -6.16 -15.39 -3.09
N TRP A 245 -5.72 -16.64 -3.26
CA TRP A 245 -5.66 -17.64 -2.20
C TRP A 245 -4.75 -17.21 -1.05
N LYS A 246 -5.09 -17.67 0.16
CA LYS A 246 -4.29 -17.50 1.36
C LYS A 246 -2.89 -18.03 1.11
N HIS A 247 -1.90 -17.18 1.34
CA HIS A 247 -0.52 -17.59 1.35
C HIS A 247 -0.21 -18.48 2.57
N PHE A 248 0.63 -19.50 2.35
CA PHE A 248 1.31 -20.29 3.40
C PHE A 248 2.25 -19.46 4.32
N PHE A 249 2.31 -18.14 4.16
CA PHE A 249 3.24 -17.25 4.86
C PHE A 249 2.76 -16.76 6.24
N PHE A 250 1.50 -17.01 6.60
CA PHE A 250 0.89 -16.52 7.86
C PHE A 250 0.70 -17.62 8.91
N HIS A 251 1.63 -18.57 8.99
CA HIS A 251 1.70 -19.59 10.05
C HIS A 251 2.92 -19.35 10.93
#